data_AF-A0A5J5NT22-F1
#
_entry.id   AF-A0A5J5NT22-F1
#
_cell.length_a   1.000
_cell.length_b   1.000
_cell.length_c   1.000
_cell.angle_alpha   90.00
_cell.angle_beta   90.00
_cell.angle_gamma   90.00
#
_symmetry.space_group_name_H-M   'P 1'
#
loop_
_entity.id
_entity.type
_entity.pdbx_description
1 polymer ?
#
loop_
_entity_poly.entity_id
_entity_poly.type
_entity_poly.pdbx_seq_one_letter_code
_entity_poly.pdbx_strand_id
1 'polypeptide(L)'
;MIYVREGVYEENVVIPSCKTNIVLIGDGSEVTFITGNRSVVDGWTTFRSATLAVSGEGFLARDITIQNRAGPEKHQAVALRVSADLAAFYRCTINGYQDTLYVHSFRQFYRECNISGTIDYIFGNAAAVFQACNIISRMPMPGQFTVITAQSRDTLDQYTGISIQNCSILATNELYRNSNNVKSYLGRPWRLYSTAVFLKSYIDDFIDPNGWRKWSSDEGLDTLYYGEYNNYGPGSITDDRVAWPGYHIMDYESAYDFAVSEFITSEAWLDSTWFPYDYGQIHVDIESCLLVGSSFQSINLYFRSVTSEKCQAEFVHGEWRLDLTANTVHCSVALALSEHITTRENV
;
A
#
# COMPACT_ATOMS: atom_id res chain seq x y z
N MET A 1 0.41 16.81 20.57
CA MET A 1 -0.90 16.33 20.12
C MET A 1 -1.85 17.50 19.98
N ILE A 2 -2.59 17.57 18.87
CA ILE A 2 -3.60 18.58 18.56
C ILE A 2 -4.89 17.80 18.25
N TYR A 3 -5.93 18.10 19.01
CA TYR A 3 -7.26 17.53 18.81
C TYR A 3 -8.08 18.50 17.95
N VAL A 4 -8.62 18.01 16.84
CA VAL A 4 -9.40 18.78 15.87
C VAL A 4 -10.84 18.30 15.96
N ARG A 5 -11.74 19.17 16.40
CA ARG A 5 -13.16 18.81 16.58
C ARG A 5 -13.85 18.59 15.24
N GLU A 6 -15.04 18.01 15.26
CA GLU A 6 -15.92 17.96 14.09
C GLU A 6 -16.11 19.37 13.50
N GLY A 7 -16.11 19.44 12.17
CA GLY A 7 -16.19 20.71 11.45
C GLY A 7 -15.45 20.70 10.13
N VAL A 8 -15.68 21.75 9.36
CA VAL A 8 -15.00 22.03 8.09
C VAL A 8 -14.07 23.21 8.29
N TYR A 9 -12.77 22.94 8.18
CA TYR A 9 -11.68 23.90 8.32
C TYR A 9 -11.18 24.29 6.92
N GLU A 10 -11.64 25.44 6.42
CA GLU A 10 -11.26 25.95 5.10
C GLU A 10 -9.92 26.69 5.16
N GLU A 11 -8.82 25.93 5.20
CA GLU A 11 -7.48 26.47 5.34
C GLU A 11 -6.41 25.61 4.64
N ASN A 12 -5.31 26.27 4.25
CA ASN A 12 -4.09 25.59 3.79
C ASN A 12 -3.07 25.56 4.94
N VAL A 13 -2.79 24.38 5.46
CA VAL A 13 -1.92 24.18 6.61
C VAL A 13 -0.52 23.73 6.17
N VAL A 14 0.51 24.34 6.75
CA VAL A 14 1.90 23.93 6.55
C VAL A 14 2.52 23.56 7.89
N ILE A 15 2.98 22.33 8.02
CA ILE A 15 3.77 21.84 9.15
C ILE A 15 5.25 21.85 8.73
N PRO A 16 6.03 22.88 9.09
CA PRO A 16 7.42 23.00 8.67
C PRO A 16 8.31 21.98 9.39
N SER A 17 9.52 21.76 8.86
CA SER A 17 10.47 20.76 9.39
C SER A 17 10.89 20.96 10.84
N CYS A 18 10.85 22.19 11.35
CA CYS A 18 11.14 22.49 12.76
C CYS A 18 10.01 22.12 13.73
N LYS A 19 8.88 21.61 13.23
CA LYS A 19 7.70 21.21 14.01
C LYS A 19 7.53 19.69 13.96
N THR A 20 8.41 18.97 14.65
CA THR A 20 8.44 17.51 14.70
C THR A 20 7.43 16.93 15.70
N ASN A 21 7.12 15.64 15.55
CA ASN A 21 6.29 14.85 16.48
C ASN A 21 4.89 15.44 16.74
N ILE A 22 4.32 16.10 15.73
CA ILE A 22 2.94 16.57 15.77
C ILE A 22 2.01 15.38 15.51
N VAL A 23 1.02 15.23 16.38
CA VAL A 23 -0.07 14.26 16.23
C VAL A 23 -1.37 15.04 16.03
N LEU A 24 -2.03 14.88 14.89
CA LEU A 24 -3.38 15.39 14.61
C LEU A 24 -4.42 14.28 14.81
N ILE A 25 -5.45 14.56 15.61
CA ILE A 25 -6.54 13.60 15.87
C ILE A 25 -7.87 14.31 15.63
N GLY A 26 -8.68 13.80 14.70
CA GLY A 26 -10.03 14.28 14.45
C GLY A 26 -11.11 13.57 15.30
N ASP A 27 -12.34 14.08 15.28
CA ASP A 27 -13.53 13.40 15.84
C ASP A 27 -14.01 12.22 14.94
N GLY A 28 -13.45 12.09 13.73
CA GLY A 28 -13.82 11.07 12.74
C GLY A 28 -13.58 11.58 11.31
N SER A 29 -13.16 10.71 10.39
CA SER A 29 -12.91 11.09 8.99
C SER A 29 -14.16 11.69 8.32
N GLU A 30 -15.34 11.21 8.70
CA GLU A 30 -16.61 11.64 8.11
C GLU A 30 -17.12 12.99 8.66
N VAL A 31 -16.51 13.53 9.72
CA VAL A 31 -17.00 14.74 10.42
C VAL A 31 -15.93 15.82 10.60
N THR A 32 -14.63 15.49 10.53
CA THR A 32 -13.52 16.46 10.65
C THR A 32 -12.81 16.62 9.31
N PHE A 33 -12.87 17.82 8.72
CA PHE A 33 -12.33 18.11 7.39
C PHE A 33 -11.35 19.27 7.39
N ILE A 34 -10.14 19.08 6.85
CA ILE A 34 -9.26 20.18 6.40
C ILE A 34 -9.41 20.28 4.89
N THR A 35 -9.88 21.43 4.40
CA THR A 35 -10.26 21.60 3.00
C THR A 35 -9.59 22.81 2.36
N GLY A 36 -9.12 22.63 1.13
CA GLY A 36 -8.54 23.67 0.28
C GLY A 36 -8.96 23.48 -1.17
N ASN A 37 -8.54 24.39 -2.04
CA ASN A 37 -8.89 24.38 -3.47
C ASN A 37 -7.78 24.97 -4.37
N ARG A 38 -6.54 25.03 -3.88
CA ARG A 38 -5.41 25.52 -4.69
C ARG A 38 -5.11 24.54 -5.81
N SER A 39 -4.75 25.05 -6.99
CA SER A 39 -4.53 24.26 -8.19
C SER A 39 -3.51 24.90 -9.13
N VAL A 40 -2.99 24.11 -10.08
CA VAL A 40 -2.08 24.61 -11.12
C VAL A 40 -2.76 25.61 -12.05
N VAL A 41 -4.02 25.37 -12.44
CA VAL A 41 -4.78 26.30 -13.28
C VAL A 41 -4.94 27.67 -12.61
N ASP A 42 -5.06 27.71 -11.29
CA ASP A 42 -5.20 28.96 -10.52
C ASP A 42 -3.84 29.59 -10.14
N GLY A 43 -2.74 29.15 -10.76
CA GLY A 43 -1.41 29.77 -10.64
C GLY A 43 -0.53 29.22 -9.52
N TRP A 44 -0.91 28.12 -8.86
CA TRP A 44 -0.05 27.43 -7.90
C TRP A 44 0.85 26.43 -8.60
N THR A 45 1.97 26.06 -7.98
CA THR A 45 2.69 24.84 -8.40
C THR A 45 2.03 23.62 -7.77
N THR A 46 2.16 22.43 -8.36
CA THR A 46 1.72 21.17 -7.73
C THR A 46 2.22 21.04 -6.29
N PHE A 47 3.49 21.37 -6.05
CA PHE A 47 4.06 21.31 -4.70
C PHE A 47 3.37 22.26 -3.70
N ARG A 48 2.95 23.46 -4.14
CA ARG A 48 2.33 24.49 -3.30
C ARG A 48 0.79 24.47 -3.32
N SER A 49 0.18 23.57 -4.08
CA SER A 49 -1.28 23.40 -4.12
C SER A 49 -1.85 22.58 -2.96
N ALA A 50 -0.97 21.91 -2.19
CA ALA A 50 -1.35 21.09 -1.04
C ALA A 50 -2.29 21.81 -0.04
N THR A 51 -3.42 21.18 0.28
CA THR A 51 -4.29 21.59 1.41
C THR A 51 -3.55 21.43 2.73
N LEU A 52 -2.96 20.25 2.98
CA LEU A 52 -2.05 20.01 4.11
C LEU A 52 -0.66 19.64 3.58
N ALA A 53 0.34 20.39 3.98
CA ALA A 53 1.74 20.14 3.66
C ALA A 53 2.53 19.80 4.92
N VAL A 54 3.08 18.58 4.98
CA VAL A 54 3.82 18.07 6.13
C VAL A 54 5.31 17.95 5.80
N SER A 55 6.16 18.55 6.62
CA SER A 55 7.62 18.44 6.54
C SER A 55 8.29 18.16 7.89
N GLY A 56 7.52 18.16 8.99
CA GLY A 56 8.00 17.76 10.31
C GLY A 56 8.07 16.24 10.46
N GLU A 57 9.24 15.72 10.81
CA GLU A 57 9.48 14.31 11.10
C GLU A 57 8.56 13.79 12.23
N GLY A 58 8.16 12.53 12.16
CA GLY A 58 7.34 11.88 13.18
C GLY A 58 5.90 12.39 13.20
N PHE A 59 5.42 12.96 12.09
CA PHE A 59 4.05 13.45 12.00
C PHE A 59 3.06 12.30 11.95
N LEU A 60 2.05 12.35 12.81
CA LEU A 60 0.96 11.37 12.86
C LEU A 60 -0.37 12.08 12.61
N ALA A 61 -1.26 11.44 11.85
CA ALA A 61 -2.65 11.88 11.74
C ALA A 61 -3.61 10.69 11.82
N ARG A 62 -4.78 10.90 12.45
CA ARG A 62 -5.86 9.92 12.45
C ARG A 62 -7.24 10.52 12.50
N ASP A 63 -8.21 9.74 12.00
CA ASP A 63 -9.64 10.04 12.10
C ASP A 63 -9.99 11.43 11.51
N ILE A 64 -9.41 11.78 10.36
CA ILE A 64 -9.55 13.11 9.73
C ILE A 64 -9.57 13.02 8.20
N THR A 65 -10.38 13.87 7.56
CA THR A 65 -10.37 14.07 6.10
C THR A 65 -9.48 15.26 5.72
N ILE A 66 -8.61 15.06 4.74
CA ILE A 66 -7.83 16.09 4.07
C ILE A 66 -8.25 16.09 2.61
N GLN A 67 -8.72 17.23 2.09
CA GLN A 67 -9.23 17.26 0.73
C GLN A 67 -8.86 18.52 -0.05
N ASN A 68 -8.76 18.36 -1.37
CA ASN A 68 -8.67 19.46 -2.31
C ASN A 68 -9.91 19.44 -3.23
N ARG A 69 -10.72 20.50 -3.15
CA ARG A 69 -12.00 20.64 -3.87
C ARG A 69 -11.88 21.40 -5.19
N ALA A 70 -10.67 21.58 -5.73
CA ALA A 70 -10.47 22.35 -6.96
C ALA A 70 -11.26 21.79 -8.15
N GLY A 71 -11.39 20.46 -8.27
CA GLY A 71 -12.08 19.80 -9.39
C GLY A 71 -11.13 19.31 -10.48
N PRO A 72 -11.57 18.38 -11.34
CA PRO A 72 -10.72 17.78 -12.37
C PRO A 72 -10.32 18.77 -13.49
N GLU A 73 -11.11 19.82 -13.72
CA GLU A 73 -10.84 20.90 -14.67
C GLU A 73 -9.68 21.81 -14.24
N LYS A 74 -9.27 21.71 -12.97
CA LYS A 74 -8.19 22.51 -12.39
C LYS A 74 -6.81 21.84 -12.47
N HIS A 75 -6.73 20.68 -13.12
CA HIS A 75 -5.52 19.87 -13.23
C HIS A 75 -4.92 19.55 -11.86
N GLN A 76 -3.60 19.61 -11.69
CA GLN A 76 -2.92 19.18 -10.46
C GLN A 76 -3.37 20.00 -9.25
N ALA A 77 -3.92 19.33 -8.24
CA ALA A 77 -4.48 19.95 -7.04
C ALA A 77 -4.31 19.01 -5.84
N VAL A 78 -3.22 19.20 -5.10
CA VAL A 78 -2.82 18.28 -4.02
C VAL A 78 -3.70 18.47 -2.79
N ALA A 79 -4.21 17.37 -2.24
CA ALA A 79 -4.87 17.36 -0.93
C ALA A 79 -3.83 17.28 0.18
N LEU A 80 -2.95 16.28 0.12
CA LEU A 80 -1.92 16.03 1.11
C LEU A 80 -0.56 15.90 0.44
N ARG A 81 0.43 16.66 0.92
CA ARG A 81 1.85 16.46 0.58
C ARG A 81 2.63 16.11 1.83
N VAL A 82 3.41 15.03 1.75
CA VAL A 82 4.27 14.57 2.85
C VAL A 82 5.72 14.54 2.40
N SER A 83 6.53 15.39 3.01
CA SER A 83 7.98 15.51 2.84
C SER A 83 8.66 15.34 4.20
N ALA A 84 8.29 14.29 4.93
CA ALA A 84 8.70 14.02 6.30
C ALA A 84 9.00 12.53 6.49
N ASP A 85 10.05 12.23 7.23
CA ASP A 85 10.35 10.86 7.64
C ASP A 85 9.49 10.43 8.82
N LEU A 86 9.27 9.12 8.92
CA LEU A 86 8.49 8.50 10.01
C LEU A 86 7.06 9.08 10.12
N ALA A 87 6.44 9.41 8.99
CA ALA A 87 5.10 9.94 8.95
C ALA A 87 4.07 8.81 8.82
N ALA A 88 3.02 8.81 9.65
CA ALA A 88 1.97 7.80 9.56
C ALA A 88 0.54 8.38 9.62
N PHE A 89 -0.36 7.74 8.90
CA PHE A 89 -1.76 8.13 8.77
C PHE A 89 -2.67 6.92 9.03
N TYR A 90 -3.65 7.05 9.93
CA TYR A 90 -4.53 5.95 10.30
C TYR A 90 -6.01 6.35 10.27
N ARG A 91 -6.83 5.66 9.47
CA ARG A 91 -8.25 6.01 9.25
C ARG A 91 -8.44 7.47 8.81
N CYS A 92 -7.57 7.90 7.90
CA CYS A 92 -7.70 9.18 7.24
C CYS A 92 -8.40 9.02 5.88
N THR A 93 -9.12 10.05 5.46
CA THR A 93 -9.61 10.15 4.09
C THR A 93 -8.82 11.25 3.37
N ILE A 94 -8.26 10.92 2.21
CA ILE A 94 -7.45 11.84 1.40
C ILE A 94 -8.11 11.94 0.02
N ASN A 95 -8.75 13.07 -0.25
CA ASN A 95 -9.68 13.18 -1.37
C ASN A 95 -9.31 14.34 -2.32
N GLY A 96 -9.24 14.03 -3.62
CA GLY A 96 -9.02 15.01 -4.67
C GLY A 96 -9.36 14.44 -6.05
N TYR A 97 -8.75 15.00 -7.09
CA TYR A 97 -8.82 14.51 -8.46
C TYR A 97 -7.39 14.19 -8.94
N GLN A 98 -6.80 15.05 -9.76
CA GLN A 98 -5.43 14.88 -10.24
C GLN A 98 -4.42 15.26 -9.14
N ASP A 99 -3.40 14.43 -8.94
CA ASP A 99 -2.30 14.63 -7.99
C ASP A 99 -2.77 14.71 -6.52
N THR A 100 -3.71 13.85 -6.10
CA THR A 100 -4.36 13.94 -4.77
C THR A 100 -3.38 13.80 -3.59
N LEU A 101 -2.56 12.75 -3.56
CA LEU A 101 -1.62 12.43 -2.51
C LEU A 101 -0.18 12.47 -3.03
N TYR A 102 0.57 13.47 -2.59
CA TYR A 102 1.97 13.63 -2.93
C TYR A 102 2.86 13.02 -1.84
N VAL A 103 3.19 11.73 -1.99
CA VAL A 103 4.18 11.01 -1.18
C VAL A 103 5.60 11.44 -1.60
N HIS A 104 5.93 12.70 -1.30
CA HIS A 104 7.07 13.40 -1.89
C HIS A 104 8.42 12.75 -1.57
N SER A 105 8.71 12.44 -0.31
CA SER A 105 10.01 11.89 0.12
C SER A 105 9.98 11.26 1.50
N PHE A 106 11.02 10.46 1.82
CA PHE A 106 11.23 9.73 3.09
C PHE A 106 10.26 8.56 3.33
N ARG A 107 10.29 7.96 4.54
CA ARG A 107 9.47 6.79 4.89
C ARG A 107 8.10 7.22 5.40
N GLN A 108 7.05 6.59 4.86
CA GLN A 108 5.67 6.95 5.12
C GLN A 108 4.79 5.71 5.24
N PHE A 109 3.80 5.74 6.13
CA PHE A 109 2.86 4.63 6.35
C PHE A 109 1.41 5.10 6.35
N TYR A 110 0.53 4.39 5.64
CA TYR A 110 -0.90 4.69 5.55
C TYR A 110 -1.68 3.42 5.88
N ARG A 111 -2.49 3.45 6.94
CA ARG A 111 -3.29 2.32 7.40
C ARG A 111 -4.78 2.64 7.37
N GLU A 112 -5.58 1.77 6.78
CA GLU A 112 -7.05 1.89 6.80
C GLU A 112 -7.53 3.26 6.28
N CYS A 113 -6.81 3.82 5.33
CA CYS A 113 -7.14 5.12 4.73
C CYS A 113 -8.04 4.94 3.49
N ASN A 114 -8.89 5.93 3.24
CA ASN A 114 -9.58 6.07 1.96
C ASN A 114 -8.85 7.11 1.12
N ILE A 115 -8.34 6.73 -0.06
CA ILE A 115 -7.61 7.64 -0.94
C ILE A 115 -8.30 7.65 -2.30
N SER A 116 -8.75 8.82 -2.75
CA SER A 116 -9.50 8.90 -4.01
C SER A 116 -9.02 10.00 -4.94
N GLY A 117 -8.92 9.68 -6.24
CA GLY A 117 -8.53 10.64 -7.27
C GLY A 117 -8.75 10.12 -8.68
N THR A 118 -8.13 10.78 -9.66
CA THR A 118 -8.26 10.45 -11.09
C THR A 118 -6.92 10.12 -11.73
N ILE A 119 -6.09 11.12 -11.96
CA ILE A 119 -4.78 10.98 -12.63
C ILE A 119 -3.67 11.15 -11.59
N ASP A 120 -2.71 10.23 -11.58
CA ASP A 120 -1.48 10.26 -10.78
C ASP A 120 -1.78 10.51 -9.29
N TYR A 121 -2.87 9.95 -8.78
CA TYR A 121 -3.42 10.44 -7.51
C TYR A 121 -2.68 9.94 -6.27
N ILE A 122 -1.74 9.01 -6.42
CA ILE A 122 -0.68 8.69 -5.46
C ILE A 122 0.66 8.80 -6.20
N PHE A 123 1.47 9.81 -5.90
CA PHE A 123 2.67 10.10 -6.67
C PHE A 123 3.82 10.61 -5.82
N GLY A 124 5.05 10.50 -6.32
CA GLY A 124 6.26 11.00 -5.67
C GLY A 124 7.35 9.94 -5.50
N ASN A 125 8.30 10.23 -4.61
CA ASN A 125 9.53 9.44 -4.42
C ASN A 125 9.79 9.05 -2.96
N ALA A 126 8.73 8.90 -2.15
CA ALA A 126 8.85 8.32 -0.82
C ALA A 126 9.13 6.81 -0.87
N ALA A 127 9.56 6.24 0.25
CA ALA A 127 9.31 4.84 0.58
C ALA A 127 7.96 4.78 1.31
N ALA A 128 6.87 4.59 0.56
CA ALA A 128 5.51 4.70 1.08
C ALA A 128 4.82 3.33 1.06
N VAL A 129 4.31 2.90 2.22
CA VAL A 129 3.50 1.69 2.34
C VAL A 129 2.05 2.05 2.66
N PHE A 130 1.13 1.48 1.90
CA PHE A 130 -0.31 1.57 2.11
C PHE A 130 -0.81 0.20 2.50
N GLN A 131 -1.48 0.07 3.64
CA GLN A 131 -1.93 -1.20 4.16
C GLN A 131 -3.41 -1.14 4.57
N ALA A 132 -4.21 -2.11 4.11
CA ALA A 132 -5.64 -2.16 4.42
C ALA A 132 -6.41 -0.90 3.98
N CYS A 133 -5.93 -0.19 2.96
CA CYS A 133 -6.55 1.04 2.46
C CYS A 133 -7.58 0.74 1.36
N ASN A 134 -8.55 1.65 1.19
CA ASN A 134 -9.37 1.72 -0.01
C ASN A 134 -8.76 2.74 -0.96
N ILE A 135 -8.41 2.31 -2.16
CA ILE A 135 -7.81 3.12 -3.22
C ILE A 135 -8.85 3.28 -4.32
N ILE A 136 -9.44 4.47 -4.41
CA ILE A 136 -10.72 4.70 -5.08
C ILE A 136 -10.55 5.62 -6.30
N SER A 137 -10.60 5.04 -7.49
CA SER A 137 -10.57 5.81 -8.74
C SER A 137 -11.93 6.47 -9.02
N ARG A 138 -11.90 7.75 -9.39
CA ARG A 138 -13.08 8.58 -9.67
C ARG A 138 -13.25 8.81 -11.16
N MET A 139 -14.44 9.22 -11.59
CA MET A 139 -14.69 9.62 -12.98
C MET A 139 -13.80 10.83 -13.34
N PRO A 140 -12.92 10.73 -14.37
CA PRO A 140 -12.13 11.85 -14.85
C PRO A 140 -12.90 12.72 -15.85
N MET A 141 -12.27 13.74 -16.42
CA MET A 141 -12.90 14.50 -17.51
C MET A 141 -13.09 13.64 -18.77
N PRO A 142 -14.04 13.98 -19.66
CA PRO A 142 -14.19 13.30 -20.94
C PRO A 142 -12.87 13.20 -21.72
N GLY A 143 -12.56 12.00 -22.22
CA GLY A 143 -11.34 11.73 -22.98
C GLY A 143 -10.08 11.49 -22.13
N GLN A 144 -10.17 11.61 -20.80
CA GLN A 144 -9.10 11.22 -19.89
C GLN A 144 -9.20 9.75 -19.46
N PHE A 145 -8.27 9.35 -18.61
CA PHE A 145 -8.13 8.03 -18.01
C PHE A 145 -7.90 8.21 -16.51
N THR A 146 -7.93 7.11 -15.76
CA THR A 146 -7.46 7.11 -14.37
C THR A 146 -6.15 6.36 -14.25
N VAL A 147 -5.30 6.79 -13.33
CA VAL A 147 -4.07 6.07 -12.98
C VAL A 147 -3.76 6.31 -11.52
N ILE A 148 -3.55 5.19 -10.81
CA ILE A 148 -3.39 5.20 -9.35
C ILE A 148 -2.02 5.77 -8.98
N THR A 149 -0.96 5.18 -9.51
CA THR A 149 0.41 5.52 -9.12
C THR A 149 1.21 6.23 -10.21
N ALA A 150 1.98 7.24 -9.82
CA ALA A 150 3.02 7.86 -10.65
C ALA A 150 4.30 8.02 -9.83
N GLN A 151 5.04 6.91 -9.69
CA GLN A 151 6.22 6.88 -8.83
C GLN A 151 7.44 7.44 -9.56
N SER A 152 8.27 8.21 -8.85
CA SER A 152 9.34 9.01 -9.45
C SER A 152 10.74 8.71 -8.92
N ARG A 153 11.08 7.44 -8.68
CA ARG A 153 12.45 7.02 -8.42
C ARG A 153 13.31 7.27 -9.66
N ASP A 154 14.36 8.05 -9.49
CA ASP A 154 15.17 8.57 -10.59
C ASP A 154 16.50 7.84 -10.75
N THR A 155 16.97 7.14 -9.70
CA THR A 155 18.23 6.41 -9.69
C THR A 155 18.13 5.11 -8.88
N LEU A 156 18.99 4.13 -9.19
CA LEU A 156 18.99 2.80 -8.56
C LEU A 156 19.40 2.80 -7.08
N ASP A 157 20.18 3.79 -6.64
CA ASP A 157 20.67 3.93 -5.26
C ASP A 157 19.61 4.47 -4.30
N GLN A 158 18.43 4.86 -4.81
CA GLN A 158 17.29 5.28 -4.01
C GLN A 158 16.47 4.06 -3.55
N TYR A 159 16.41 3.87 -2.24
CA TYR A 159 15.51 2.89 -1.60
C TYR A 159 14.11 3.50 -1.42
N THR A 160 13.45 3.80 -2.54
CA THR A 160 12.13 4.45 -2.59
C THR A 160 11.19 3.71 -3.54
N GLY A 161 9.88 3.88 -3.36
CA GLY A 161 8.86 3.09 -4.04
C GLY A 161 7.49 3.22 -3.35
N ILE A 162 6.44 2.80 -4.06
CA ILE A 162 5.08 2.74 -3.52
C ILE A 162 4.68 1.27 -3.37
N SER A 163 4.36 0.86 -2.15
CA SER A 163 3.94 -0.50 -1.82
C SER A 163 2.49 -0.51 -1.36
N ILE A 164 1.60 -1.14 -2.12
CA ILE A 164 0.16 -1.25 -1.87
C ILE A 164 -0.15 -2.67 -1.39
N GLN A 165 -0.54 -2.82 -0.12
CA GLN A 165 -0.63 -4.13 0.55
C GLN A 165 -2.01 -4.36 1.16
N ASN A 166 -2.63 -5.50 0.87
CA ASN A 166 -3.94 -5.85 1.45
C ASN A 166 -4.97 -4.73 1.26
N CYS A 167 -4.90 -4.00 0.14
CA CYS A 167 -5.77 -2.87 -0.15
C CYS A 167 -6.94 -3.31 -1.05
N SER A 168 -7.99 -2.50 -1.08
CA SER A 168 -9.07 -2.64 -2.07
C SER A 168 -8.92 -1.57 -3.15
N ILE A 169 -8.71 -1.99 -4.39
CA ILE A 169 -8.64 -1.12 -5.56
C ILE A 169 -10.03 -1.05 -6.19
N LEU A 170 -10.68 0.10 -6.02
CA LEU A 170 -12.10 0.30 -6.29
C LEU A 170 -12.34 1.47 -7.25
N ALA A 171 -13.51 1.48 -7.87
CA ALA A 171 -14.01 2.61 -8.64
C ALA A 171 -15.24 3.23 -7.95
N THR A 172 -15.45 4.54 -8.13
CA THR A 172 -16.76 5.11 -7.83
C THR A 172 -17.82 4.50 -8.76
N ASN A 173 -19.07 4.44 -8.31
CA ASN A 173 -20.19 3.92 -9.12
C ASN A 173 -20.29 4.57 -10.51
N GLU A 174 -19.95 5.86 -10.61
CA GLU A 174 -19.95 6.59 -11.88
C GLU A 174 -18.85 6.09 -12.82
N LEU A 175 -17.62 5.91 -12.33
CA LEU A 175 -16.52 5.36 -13.13
C LEU A 175 -16.81 3.91 -13.52
N TYR A 176 -17.28 3.09 -12.57
CA TYR A 176 -17.57 1.68 -12.78
C TYR A 176 -18.59 1.46 -13.92
N ARG A 177 -19.67 2.24 -13.94
CA ARG A 177 -20.67 2.20 -15.03
C ARG A 177 -20.14 2.66 -16.39
N ASN A 178 -19.01 3.36 -16.42
CA ASN A 178 -18.37 3.90 -17.62
C ASN A 178 -17.00 3.26 -17.91
N SER A 179 -16.64 2.16 -17.25
CA SER A 179 -15.32 1.50 -17.37
C SER A 179 -14.98 1.07 -18.80
N ASN A 180 -16.00 0.75 -19.60
CA ASN A 180 -15.83 0.45 -21.04
C ASN A 180 -15.29 1.64 -21.85
N ASN A 181 -15.52 2.88 -21.40
CA ASN A 181 -15.12 4.11 -22.09
C ASN A 181 -13.94 4.82 -21.42
N VAL A 182 -13.66 4.51 -20.15
CA VAL A 182 -12.59 5.13 -19.36
C VAL A 182 -11.59 4.08 -18.93
N LYS A 183 -10.42 4.10 -19.53
CA LYS A 183 -9.32 3.22 -19.15
C LYS A 183 -8.76 3.62 -17.78
N SER A 184 -8.46 2.62 -16.96
CA SER A 184 -7.93 2.80 -15.61
C SER A 184 -6.71 1.91 -15.41
N TYR A 185 -5.66 2.42 -14.79
CA TYR A 185 -4.36 1.73 -14.66
C TYR A 185 -3.82 1.78 -13.23
N LEU A 186 -3.09 0.75 -12.84
CA LEU A 186 -2.36 0.65 -11.56
C LEU A 186 -1.25 1.69 -11.45
N GLY A 187 -0.56 2.00 -12.55
CA GLY A 187 0.50 3.00 -12.54
C GLY A 187 1.07 3.38 -13.89
N ARG A 188 1.91 4.41 -13.88
CA ARG A 188 2.78 4.82 -15.00
C ARG A 188 4.09 5.46 -14.52
N PRO A 189 5.21 5.28 -15.26
CA PRO A 189 6.53 5.64 -14.75
C PRO A 189 6.84 7.11 -14.90
N TRP A 190 6.71 7.90 -13.83
CA TRP A 190 7.06 9.32 -13.89
C TRP A 190 8.58 9.53 -14.07
N ARG A 191 9.40 8.59 -13.60
CA ARG A 191 10.87 8.56 -13.78
C ARG A 191 11.37 7.17 -14.16
N LEU A 192 12.63 7.11 -14.61
CA LEU A 192 13.21 5.93 -15.27
C LEU A 192 13.14 4.66 -14.41
N TYR A 193 13.45 4.77 -13.12
CA TYR A 193 13.47 3.63 -12.19
C TYR A 193 12.18 3.51 -11.37
N SER A 194 11.06 3.98 -11.93
CA SER A 194 9.75 3.99 -11.24
C SER A 194 9.46 2.65 -10.57
N THR A 195 9.09 2.66 -9.29
CA THR A 195 8.90 1.44 -8.51
C THR A 195 7.57 1.46 -7.77
N ALA A 196 6.69 0.53 -8.13
CA ALA A 196 5.38 0.39 -7.52
C ALA A 196 4.97 -1.08 -7.46
N VAL A 197 4.47 -1.54 -6.33
CA VAL A 197 4.03 -2.93 -6.16
C VAL A 197 2.63 -3.02 -5.56
N PHE A 198 1.86 -4.00 -6.01
CA PHE A 198 0.53 -4.34 -5.48
C PHE A 198 0.57 -5.78 -4.96
N LEU A 199 0.43 -5.92 -3.65
CA LEU A 199 0.60 -7.18 -2.93
C LEU A 199 -0.70 -7.53 -2.20
N LYS A 200 -1.21 -8.76 -2.40
CA LYS A 200 -2.39 -9.31 -1.70
C LYS A 200 -3.60 -8.39 -1.71
N SER A 201 -3.78 -7.61 -2.77
CA SER A 201 -4.82 -6.59 -2.84
C SER A 201 -5.99 -7.09 -3.69
N TYR A 202 -7.21 -6.69 -3.31
CA TYR A 202 -8.38 -6.86 -4.16
C TYR A 202 -8.31 -5.87 -5.32
N ILE A 203 -8.39 -6.35 -6.56
CA ILE A 203 -8.43 -5.52 -7.77
C ILE A 203 -9.74 -5.78 -8.49
N ASP A 204 -10.55 -4.73 -8.60
CA ASP A 204 -11.85 -4.78 -9.29
C ASP A 204 -11.68 -4.67 -10.82
N ASP A 205 -12.69 -5.07 -11.59
CA ASP A 205 -12.59 -5.30 -13.05
C ASP A 205 -12.58 -4.03 -13.93
N PHE A 206 -12.60 -2.85 -13.32
CA PHE A 206 -12.47 -1.58 -14.06
C PHE A 206 -11.01 -1.27 -14.47
N ILE A 207 -10.03 -1.97 -13.90
CA ILE A 207 -8.63 -1.86 -14.29
C ILE A 207 -8.44 -2.51 -15.66
N ASP A 208 -7.79 -1.78 -16.58
CA ASP A 208 -7.50 -2.27 -17.92
C ASP A 208 -6.62 -3.54 -17.85
N PRO A 209 -6.84 -4.57 -18.69
CA PRO A 209 -6.04 -5.80 -18.65
C PRO A 209 -4.52 -5.59 -18.79
N ASN A 210 -4.08 -4.53 -19.49
CA ASN A 210 -2.67 -4.15 -19.53
C ASN A 210 -2.09 -3.85 -18.14
N GLY A 211 -2.93 -3.43 -17.18
CA GLY A 211 -2.61 -3.08 -15.80
C GLY A 211 -1.88 -1.75 -15.67
N TRP A 212 -0.86 -1.54 -16.51
CA TRP A 212 0.08 -0.44 -16.43
C TRP A 212 0.11 0.36 -17.72
N ARG A 213 0.45 1.65 -17.65
CA ARG A 213 0.54 2.52 -18.84
C ARG A 213 1.91 3.18 -18.96
N LYS A 214 2.40 3.31 -20.20
CA LYS A 214 3.60 4.11 -20.50
C LYS A 214 3.38 5.57 -20.09
N TRP A 215 4.46 6.28 -19.78
CA TRP A 215 4.39 7.72 -19.51
C TRP A 215 4.11 8.52 -20.79
N SER A 216 5.10 8.58 -21.67
CA SER A 216 5.03 9.22 -23.00
C SER A 216 5.83 8.49 -24.07
N SER A 217 6.87 7.76 -23.68
CA SER A 217 7.80 7.01 -24.53
C SER A 217 8.05 5.62 -23.93
N ASP A 218 8.92 4.84 -24.57
CA ASP A 218 9.38 3.54 -24.06
C ASP A 218 10.54 3.67 -23.07
N GLU A 219 10.94 4.90 -22.71
CA GLU A 219 11.99 5.15 -21.74
C GLU A 219 11.57 4.67 -20.35
N GLY A 220 12.46 3.95 -19.68
CA GLY A 220 12.24 3.42 -18.33
C GLY A 220 11.46 2.11 -18.29
N LEU A 221 10.89 1.62 -19.39
CA LEU A 221 10.12 0.35 -19.38
C LEU A 221 10.98 -0.88 -19.07
N ASP A 222 12.29 -0.79 -19.31
CA ASP A 222 13.29 -1.80 -19.02
C ASP A 222 13.96 -1.63 -17.65
N THR A 223 13.83 -0.46 -17.02
CA THR A 223 14.50 -0.13 -15.75
C THR A 223 13.56 0.14 -14.57
N LEU A 224 12.27 0.33 -14.83
CA LEU A 224 11.23 0.37 -13.80
C LEU A 224 11.09 -0.99 -13.10
N TYR A 225 10.44 -1.00 -11.93
CA TYR A 225 10.07 -2.22 -11.22
C TYR A 225 8.59 -2.15 -10.82
N TYR A 226 7.73 -2.75 -11.65
CA TYR A 226 6.29 -2.87 -11.40
C TYR A 226 5.92 -4.29 -11.06
N GLY A 227 5.45 -4.49 -9.84
CA GLY A 227 5.26 -5.82 -9.26
C GLY A 227 3.82 -6.11 -8.87
N GLU A 228 3.35 -7.33 -9.14
CA GLU A 228 2.10 -7.86 -8.62
C GLU A 228 2.36 -9.19 -7.90
N TYR A 229 1.85 -9.34 -6.67
CA TYR A 229 1.98 -10.55 -5.86
C TYR A 229 0.65 -10.96 -5.24
N ASN A 230 0.15 -12.14 -5.61
CA ASN A 230 -1.02 -12.77 -4.99
C ASN A 230 -2.23 -11.83 -4.83
N ASN A 231 -2.44 -10.95 -5.80
CA ASN A 231 -3.65 -10.12 -5.87
C ASN A 231 -4.85 -11.00 -6.23
N TYR A 232 -6.05 -10.56 -5.86
CA TYR A 232 -7.28 -11.30 -6.10
C TYR A 232 -8.39 -10.37 -6.58
N GLY A 233 -9.52 -10.93 -6.99
CA GLY A 233 -10.61 -10.16 -7.60
C GLY A 233 -10.55 -10.14 -9.14
N PRO A 234 -11.60 -9.67 -9.81
CA PRO A 234 -11.76 -9.88 -11.24
C PRO A 234 -10.78 -9.06 -12.12
N GLY A 235 -10.20 -7.98 -11.61
CA GLY A 235 -9.15 -7.20 -12.29
C GLY A 235 -7.71 -7.69 -12.04
N SER A 236 -7.54 -8.77 -11.25
CA SER A 236 -6.21 -9.27 -10.85
C SER A 236 -5.55 -10.23 -11.86
N ILE A 237 -6.27 -10.64 -12.91
CA ILE A 237 -5.74 -11.54 -13.96
C ILE A 237 -4.57 -10.87 -14.68
N THR A 238 -3.46 -11.60 -14.84
CA THR A 238 -2.21 -11.06 -15.38
C THR A 238 -1.87 -11.50 -16.82
N ASP A 239 -2.67 -12.37 -17.44
CA ASP A 239 -2.38 -12.96 -18.77
C ASP A 239 -2.18 -11.92 -19.88
N ASP A 240 -2.89 -10.78 -19.80
CA ASP A 240 -2.86 -9.69 -20.78
C ASP A 240 -2.07 -8.45 -20.29
N ARG A 241 -1.29 -8.59 -19.22
CA ARG A 241 -0.47 -7.49 -18.70
C ARG A 241 0.60 -7.10 -19.72
N VAL A 242 1.10 -5.89 -19.57
CA VAL A 242 2.19 -5.36 -20.40
C VAL A 242 3.42 -6.28 -20.39
N ALA A 243 4.01 -6.49 -21.57
CA ALA A 243 5.22 -7.31 -21.73
C ALA A 243 6.54 -6.50 -21.54
N TRP A 244 6.55 -5.57 -20.58
CA TRP A 244 7.74 -4.74 -20.33
C TRP A 244 8.78 -5.50 -19.50
N PRO A 245 10.09 -5.36 -19.75
CA PRO A 245 11.11 -6.05 -18.96
C PRO A 245 11.08 -5.69 -17.46
N GLY A 246 10.67 -4.47 -17.11
CA GLY A 246 10.51 -4.03 -15.72
C GLY A 246 9.18 -4.44 -15.05
N TYR A 247 8.28 -5.12 -15.76
CA TYR A 247 7.06 -5.68 -15.16
C TYR A 247 7.33 -7.10 -14.63
N HIS A 248 6.85 -7.38 -13.42
CA HIS A 248 7.13 -8.62 -12.70
C HIS A 248 5.88 -9.18 -12.04
N ILE A 249 5.57 -10.44 -12.34
CA ILE A 249 4.79 -11.29 -11.43
C ILE A 249 5.77 -11.78 -10.37
N MET A 250 5.57 -11.34 -9.13
CA MET A 250 6.55 -11.51 -8.05
C MET A 250 6.42 -12.88 -7.40
N ASP A 251 7.53 -13.37 -6.84
CA ASP A 251 7.53 -14.46 -5.85
C ASP A 251 7.46 -13.90 -4.42
N TYR A 252 7.43 -14.80 -3.44
CA TYR A 252 7.35 -14.43 -2.03
C TYR A 252 8.53 -13.58 -1.56
N GLU A 253 9.76 -13.97 -1.91
CA GLU A 253 10.97 -13.29 -1.47
C GLU A 253 11.03 -11.86 -2.02
N SER A 254 10.78 -11.69 -3.32
CA SER A 254 10.73 -10.36 -3.94
C SER A 254 9.61 -9.51 -3.34
N ALA A 255 8.46 -10.11 -2.99
CA ALA A 255 7.37 -9.38 -2.35
C ALA A 255 7.69 -8.98 -0.90
N TYR A 256 8.47 -9.79 -0.19
CA TYR A 256 8.87 -9.54 1.19
C TYR A 256 9.78 -8.32 1.34
N ASP A 257 10.63 -8.02 0.35
CA ASP A 257 11.44 -6.78 0.30
C ASP A 257 10.59 -5.50 0.37
N PHE A 258 9.33 -5.57 -0.05
CA PHE A 258 8.39 -4.46 -0.02
C PHE A 258 7.46 -4.48 1.20
N ALA A 259 7.60 -5.44 2.11
CA ALA A 259 6.81 -5.54 3.34
C ALA A 259 7.08 -4.37 4.30
N VAL A 260 6.16 -4.13 5.23
CA VAL A 260 6.25 -3.02 6.20
C VAL A 260 7.53 -3.09 7.05
N SER A 261 7.92 -4.29 7.51
CA SER A 261 9.15 -4.52 8.28
C SER A 261 10.41 -4.20 7.50
N GLU A 262 10.54 -4.69 6.27
CA GLU A 262 11.77 -4.50 5.47
C GLU A 262 11.81 -3.11 4.84
N PHE A 263 10.77 -2.73 4.11
CA PHE A 263 10.80 -1.57 3.21
C PHE A 263 10.88 -0.23 3.94
N ILE A 264 10.26 -0.13 5.11
CA ILE A 264 10.24 1.10 5.93
C ILE A 264 10.79 0.89 7.34
N THR A 265 11.41 -0.26 7.62
CA THR A 265 12.03 -0.59 8.91
C THR A 265 11.06 -0.39 10.07
N SER A 266 9.83 -0.92 9.95
CA SER A 266 8.70 -0.54 10.81
C SER A 266 8.95 -0.67 12.30
N GLU A 267 9.62 -1.73 12.73
CA GLU A 267 9.90 -2.00 14.15
C GLU A 267 10.69 -0.87 14.82
N ALA A 268 11.48 -0.13 14.05
CA ALA A 268 12.26 0.98 14.58
C ALA A 268 11.40 2.19 14.98
N TRP A 269 10.13 2.29 14.54
CA TRP A 269 9.34 3.50 14.75
C TRP A 269 7.82 3.32 14.84
N LEU A 270 7.21 2.39 14.08
CA LEU A 270 5.75 2.23 14.05
C LEU A 270 5.18 1.72 15.39
N ASP A 271 5.93 0.91 16.14
CA ASP A 271 5.52 0.45 17.49
C ASP A 271 5.29 1.61 18.46
N SER A 272 5.95 2.75 18.26
CA SER A 272 5.79 3.95 19.08
C SER A 272 4.54 4.77 18.75
N THR A 273 3.90 4.52 17.61
CA THR A 273 2.75 5.29 17.11
C THR A 273 1.40 4.81 17.62
N TRP A 274 1.33 3.56 18.11
CA TRP A 274 0.11 2.83 18.45
C TRP A 274 -0.88 2.64 17.29
N PHE A 275 -0.45 2.89 16.06
CA PHE A 275 -1.24 2.53 14.88
C PHE A 275 -1.06 1.05 14.57
N PRO A 276 -2.14 0.31 14.26
CA PRO A 276 -2.00 -1.09 13.90
C PRO A 276 -1.27 -1.22 12.56
N TYR A 277 -0.44 -2.25 12.44
CA TYR A 277 0.19 -2.62 11.19
C TYR A 277 0.51 -4.12 11.19
N ASP A 278 0.50 -4.71 10.00
CA ASP A 278 0.96 -6.08 9.80
C ASP A 278 2.41 -6.03 9.34
N TYR A 279 3.31 -6.69 10.09
CA TYR A 279 4.76 -6.62 9.89
C TYR A 279 5.24 -7.05 8.50
N GLY A 280 4.52 -7.96 7.84
CA GLY A 280 5.03 -8.64 6.64
C GLY A 280 4.96 -10.16 6.71
N GLN A 281 4.44 -10.74 7.80
CA GLN A 281 3.97 -12.12 7.80
C GLN A 281 2.74 -12.22 6.90
N ILE A 282 3.02 -12.36 5.60
CA ILE A 282 2.13 -12.94 4.61
C ILE A 282 1.67 -14.25 5.22
N HIS A 283 0.49 -14.25 5.83
CA HIS A 283 -0.11 -15.46 6.37
C HIS A 283 -0.10 -16.49 5.26
N VAL A 284 0.55 -17.62 5.53
CA VAL A 284 0.22 -18.87 4.87
C VAL A 284 -1.11 -19.23 5.50
N ASP A 285 -2.20 -19.03 4.77
CA ASP A 285 -3.47 -19.61 5.17
C ASP A 285 -3.25 -21.12 5.21
N ILE A 286 -3.09 -21.66 6.41
CA ILE A 286 -3.35 -23.08 6.63
C ILE A 286 -4.87 -23.16 6.50
N GLU A 287 -5.38 -23.28 5.27
CA GLU A 287 -6.71 -23.81 5.05
C GLU A 287 -6.79 -25.03 5.94
N SER A 288 -7.72 -25.01 6.88
CA SER A 288 -8.03 -26.11 7.77
C SER A 288 -8.06 -27.39 6.94
N CYS A 289 -7.01 -28.21 7.04
CA CYS A 289 -7.02 -29.57 6.55
C CYS A 289 -8.07 -30.30 7.39
N LEU A 290 -9.32 -30.26 6.92
CA LEU A 290 -10.35 -31.18 7.33
C LEU A 290 -9.89 -32.57 6.86
N LEU A 291 -9.23 -33.28 7.76
CA LEU A 291 -8.94 -34.70 7.62
C LEU A 291 -10.27 -35.46 7.55
N VAL A 292 -10.80 -35.61 6.34
CA VAL A 292 -11.87 -36.56 6.05
C VAL A 292 -11.22 -37.80 5.45
N GLY A 293 -11.20 -38.88 6.24
CA GLY A 293 -11.15 -40.24 5.71
C GLY A 293 -9.77 -40.77 5.33
N SER A 294 -9.21 -41.56 6.25
CA SER A 294 -8.37 -42.75 6.03
C SER A 294 -7.18 -42.69 5.06
N SER A 295 -6.00 -42.86 5.67
CA SER A 295 -4.71 -43.32 5.13
C SER A 295 -3.87 -42.35 4.29
N PHE A 296 -3.00 -41.58 4.96
CA PHE A 296 -1.68 -41.22 4.44
C PHE A 296 -0.61 -41.34 5.55
N GLN A 297 0.56 -41.87 5.18
CA GLN A 297 1.75 -42.00 6.02
C GLN A 297 2.44 -40.64 6.16
N SER A 298 2.62 -40.20 7.42
CA SER A 298 3.56 -39.18 7.93
C SER A 298 3.93 -37.99 7.00
N ILE A 299 3.43 -36.81 7.34
CA ILE A 299 3.98 -35.53 6.86
C ILE A 299 5.18 -35.17 7.74
N ASN A 300 6.38 -35.08 7.17
CA ASN A 300 7.55 -34.54 7.86
C ASN A 300 7.47 -33.00 7.87
N LEU A 301 7.19 -32.41 9.03
CA LEU A 301 7.21 -30.97 9.24
C LEU A 301 8.63 -30.54 9.65
N TYR A 302 9.29 -29.73 8.82
CA TYR A 302 10.55 -29.09 9.18
C TYR A 302 10.27 -27.74 9.85
N PHE A 303 10.54 -27.65 11.15
CA PHE A 303 10.45 -26.41 11.91
C PHE A 303 11.78 -25.64 11.83
N ARG A 304 11.77 -24.40 11.32
CA ARG A 304 12.87 -23.46 11.58
C ARG A 304 12.57 -22.76 12.91
N SER A 305 13.50 -22.83 13.87
CA SER A 305 13.27 -22.32 15.22
C SER A 305 12.95 -20.83 15.22
N VAL A 306 11.77 -20.46 15.72
CA VAL A 306 11.47 -19.10 16.15
C VAL A 306 11.72 -19.06 17.65
N THR A 307 12.92 -18.69 18.07
CA THR A 307 13.17 -18.40 19.49
C THR A 307 12.66 -17.00 19.79
N SER A 308 11.39 -16.90 20.19
CA SER A 308 10.95 -15.82 21.08
C SER A 308 10.60 -16.47 22.42
N GLU A 309 10.84 -15.78 23.54
CA GLU A 309 10.62 -16.29 24.91
C GLU A 309 9.16 -16.77 25.20
N LYS A 310 8.24 -16.65 24.23
CA LYS A 310 6.80 -16.85 24.39
C LYS A 310 6.20 -18.01 23.59
N CYS A 311 6.98 -18.71 22.76
CA CYS A 311 6.54 -19.91 22.03
C CYS A 311 7.52 -21.06 22.29
N GLN A 312 7.11 -22.08 23.06
CA GLN A 312 7.88 -23.32 23.22
C GLN A 312 7.15 -24.47 22.52
N ALA A 313 7.86 -25.17 21.64
CA ALA A 313 7.43 -26.42 21.05
C ALA A 313 8.26 -27.55 21.66
N GLU A 314 7.61 -28.53 22.26
CA GLU A 314 8.25 -29.71 22.85
C GLU A 314 7.85 -30.98 22.10
N PHE A 315 8.79 -31.91 21.94
CA PHE A 315 8.52 -33.22 21.34
C PHE A 315 8.33 -34.26 22.44
N VAL A 316 7.10 -34.77 22.61
CA VAL A 316 6.75 -35.68 23.70
C VAL A 316 5.95 -36.86 23.14
N HIS A 317 6.39 -38.09 23.41
CA HIS A 317 5.74 -39.34 22.99
C HIS A 317 5.50 -39.47 21.46
N GLY A 318 6.40 -38.95 20.63
CA GLY A 318 6.29 -39.08 19.17
C GLY A 318 5.43 -38.02 18.50
N GLU A 319 4.93 -37.03 19.25
CA GLU A 319 4.15 -35.91 18.75
C GLU A 319 4.77 -34.57 19.18
N TRP A 320 4.67 -33.55 18.32
CA TRP A 320 5.02 -32.18 18.67
C TRP A 320 3.85 -31.52 19.41
N ARG A 321 4.12 -30.97 20.60
CA ARG A 321 3.16 -30.19 21.39
C ARG A 321 3.59 -28.72 21.39
N LEU A 322 2.64 -27.83 21.15
CA LEU A 322 2.82 -26.38 21.22
C LEU A 322 2.14 -25.88 22.49
N ASP A 323 2.91 -25.39 23.46
CA ASP A 323 2.35 -24.80 24.69
C ASP A 323 2.12 -23.30 24.48
N LEU A 324 0.85 -22.93 24.30
CA LEU A 324 0.40 -21.55 24.26
C LEU A 324 -0.01 -21.13 25.69
N THR A 325 0.83 -20.35 26.38
CA THR A 325 0.41 -19.78 27.68
C THR A 325 -0.68 -18.72 27.46
N ALA A 326 -1.59 -18.57 28.42
CA ALA A 326 -2.88 -17.86 28.29
C ALA A 326 -2.81 -16.35 27.93
N ASN A 327 -1.62 -15.78 27.71
CA ASN A 327 -1.41 -14.40 27.24
C ASN A 327 -0.69 -14.33 25.87
N THR A 328 -0.55 -15.44 25.15
CA THR A 328 0.10 -15.50 23.84
C THR A 328 -0.95 -15.42 22.73
N VAL A 329 -1.06 -14.27 22.06
CA VAL A 329 -2.00 -14.06 20.95
C VAL A 329 -1.43 -14.53 19.60
N HIS A 330 -0.11 -14.76 19.49
CA HIS A 330 0.51 -15.14 18.21
C HIS A 330 1.72 -16.09 18.39
N CYS A 331 1.59 -17.31 17.89
CA CYS A 331 2.71 -18.16 17.48
C CYS A 331 2.48 -18.54 16.01
N SER A 332 3.46 -18.27 15.14
CA SER A 332 3.42 -18.61 13.71
C SER A 332 4.41 -19.74 13.42
N VAL A 333 3.99 -20.75 12.65
CA VAL A 333 4.82 -21.91 12.24
C VAL A 333 5.15 -21.78 10.75
N ALA A 334 6.43 -21.86 10.37
CA ALA A 334 6.86 -21.96 8.98
C ALA A 334 6.97 -23.43 8.56
N LEU A 335 6.44 -23.77 7.39
CA LEU A 335 6.48 -25.10 6.78
C LEU A 335 7.43 -25.06 5.58
N ALA A 336 8.49 -25.89 5.58
CA ALA A 336 9.29 -26.15 4.39
C ALA A 336 8.97 -27.54 3.83
N LEU A 337 8.49 -27.60 2.58
CA LEU A 337 8.38 -28.86 1.83
C LEU A 337 9.70 -29.08 1.07
N SER A 338 10.39 -30.18 1.37
CA SER A 338 11.51 -30.68 0.58
C SER A 338 11.08 -32.00 -0.06
N GLU A 339 11.03 -32.04 -1.39
CA GLU A 339 10.86 -33.30 -2.13
C GLU A 339 12.17 -34.09 -2.08
N HIS A 340 12.24 -35.09 -1.20
CA HIS A 340 13.16 -36.19 -1.35
C HIS A 340 12.41 -37.52 -1.17
N ILE A 341 11.90 -38.04 -2.28
CA ILE A 341 11.45 -39.43 -2.39
C ILE A 341 12.70 -40.30 -2.52
N THR A 342 12.99 -41.10 -1.49
CA THR A 342 13.85 -42.29 -1.64
C THR A 342 13.00 -43.52 -1.30
N THR A 343 12.59 -44.25 -2.34
CA THR A 343 12.03 -45.58 -2.19
C THR A 343 13.14 -46.55 -1.79
N ARG A 344 13.05 -47.11 -0.59
CA ARG A 344 13.72 -48.37 -0.24
C ARG A 344 12.66 -49.41 0.06
N GLU A 345 12.38 -50.24 -0.94
CA GLU A 345 11.81 -51.56 -0.72
C GLU A 345 12.85 -52.42 0.00
N ASN A 346 12.48 -53.02 1.14
CA ASN A 346 13.20 -54.14 1.72
C ASN A 346 12.35 -55.40 1.54
N VAL A 347 13.00 -56.44 1.00
CA VAL A 347 12.66 -57.85 1.24
C VAL A 347 13.05 -58.22 2.66
#